data_AF-A0A1V3KMF8-F1
#
_entry.id   AF-A0A1V3KMF8-F1
#
_cell.length_a   1.000
_cell.length_b   1.000
_cell.length_c   1.000
_cell.angle_alpha   90.00
_cell.angle_beta   90.00
_cell.angle_gamma   90.00
#
_symmetry.space_group_name_H-M   'P 1'
#
loop_
_entity.id
_entity.type
_entity.pdbx_description
1 polymer ?
#
loop_
_entity_poly.entity_id
_entity_poly.type
_entity_poly.pdbx_seq_one_letter_code
_entity_poly.pdbx_strand_id
1 'polypeptide(L)' 'MSLDNLFLALPHCDEIFIYDNSGIEPELIFQLRENHITQFSEFLPSWCKSVLEKLIHLGFIKNPEI' A
#
# COMPACT_ATOMS: atom_id res chain seq x y z
N MET A 1 15.94 -3.91 5.26
CA MET A 1 15.82 -3.42 3.87
C MET A 1 14.70 -2.41 3.85
N SER A 2 14.99 -1.20 3.41
CA SER A 2 14.17 -0.02 3.64
C SER A 2 12.92 -0.02 2.75
N LEU A 3 11.81 0.51 3.29
CA LEU A 3 10.59 0.87 2.55
C LEU A 3 10.91 1.73 1.30
N ASP A 4 12.05 2.40 1.26
CA ASP A 4 12.51 3.21 0.12
C ASP A 4 12.63 2.39 -1.18
N ASN A 5 12.97 1.10 -1.10
CA ASN A 5 13.07 0.25 -2.30
C ASN A 5 11.69 -0.01 -2.94
N LEU A 6 10.62 -0.04 -2.14
CA LEU A 6 9.25 -0.14 -2.67
C LEU A 6 8.96 1.07 -3.55
N PHE A 7 9.27 2.28 -3.07
CA PHE A 7 8.99 3.52 -3.78
C PHE A 7 9.79 3.68 -5.07
N LEU A 8 11.00 3.13 -5.12
CA LEU A 8 11.80 3.07 -6.35
C LEU A 8 11.19 2.10 -7.39
N ALA A 9 10.50 1.05 -6.95
CA ALA A 9 9.88 0.07 -7.83
C ALA A 9 8.50 0.51 -8.35
N LEU A 10 7.76 1.35 -7.61
CA LEU A 10 6.39 1.76 -7.96
C LEU A 10 6.22 2.20 -9.43
N PRO A 11 7.08 3.05 -10.02
CA PRO A 11 6.89 3.52 -11.39
C PRO A 11 7.06 2.44 -12.46
N HIS A 12 7.56 1.26 -12.10
CA HIS A 12 7.84 0.14 -12.99
C HIS A 12 6.80 -0.97 -12.89
N CYS A 13 5.75 -0.79 -12.09
CA CYS A 13 4.71 -1.78 -11.86
C CYS A 13 3.36 -1.23 -12.31
N ASP A 14 2.61 -2.00 -13.10
CA ASP A 14 1.23 -1.66 -13.46
C ASP A 14 0.27 -1.84 -12.27
N GLU A 15 0.59 -2.80 -11.39
CA GLU A 15 -0.22 -3.18 -10.26
C GLU A 15 0.65 -3.78 -9.14
N ILE A 16 0.33 -3.46 -7.88
CA ILE A 16 1.06 -3.90 -6.70
C ILE A 16 0.08 -4.29 -5.60
N PHE A 17 0.35 -5.41 -4.93
CA PHE A 17 -0.39 -5.87 -3.76
C PHE A 17 0.51 -5.81 -2.52
N ILE A 18 0.04 -5.14 -1.47
CA ILE A 18 0.75 -5.00 -0.21
C ILE A 18 0.04 -5.83 0.85
N TYR A 19 0.75 -6.79 1.42
CA TYR A 19 0.25 -7.68 2.46
C TYR A 19 0.90 -7.37 3.81
N ASP A 20 0.13 -7.51 4.89
CA ASP A 20 0.69 -7.70 6.22
C ASP A 20 0.93 -9.18 6.48
N ASN A 21 2.20 -9.52 6.70
CA ASN A 21 2.65 -10.87 7.01
C ASN A 21 3.04 -11.01 8.49
N SER A 22 2.63 -10.08 9.35
CA SER A 22 2.94 -10.11 10.78
C SER A 22 2.14 -11.15 11.56
N GLY A 23 0.99 -11.58 11.03
CA GLY A 23 0.11 -12.58 11.62
C GLY A 23 0.44 -14.03 11.22
N ILE A 24 -0.50 -14.93 11.51
CA ILE A 24 -0.42 -16.35 11.10
C ILE A 24 -0.68 -16.50 9.60
N GLU A 25 -1.58 -15.68 9.05
CA GLU A 25 -1.94 -15.66 7.64
C GLU A 25 -1.69 -14.27 7.05
N PRO A 26 -1.23 -14.19 5.78
CA PRO A 26 -1.10 -12.92 5.08
C PRO A 26 -2.43 -12.20 4.94
N GLU A 27 -2.48 -10.94 5.36
CA GLU A 27 -3.64 -10.09 5.17
C GLU A 27 -3.39 -9.09 4.03
N LEU A 28 -4.25 -9.07 3.02
CA LEU A 28 -4.16 -8.06 1.95
C LEU A 28 -4.56 -6.70 2.52
N ILE A 29 -3.65 -5.73 2.49
CA ILE A 29 -3.88 -4.39 3.03
C ILE A 29 -4.23 -3.42 1.91
N PHE A 30 -3.38 -3.32 0.89
CA PHE A 30 -3.54 -2.39 -0.22
C PHE A 30 -3.36 -3.06 -1.58
N GLN A 31 -4.12 -2.57 -2.56
CA GLN A 31 -3.80 -2.71 -3.98
C GLN A 31 -3.48 -1.31 -4.51
N LEU A 32 -2.35 -1.18 -5.19
CA LEU A 32 -1.98 -0.01 -5.96
C LEU A 32 -2.16 -0.36 -7.43
N ARG A 33 -2.95 0.41 -8.14
CA ARG A 33 -3.14 0.24 -9.59
C ARG A 33 -3.27 1.61 -10.22
N GLU A 34 -2.47 1.86 -11.26
CA GLU A 34 -2.29 3.20 -11.82
C GLU A 34 -1.86 4.17 -10.70
N ASN A 35 -2.73 5.10 -10.31
CA ASN A 35 -2.51 6.02 -9.18
C ASN A 35 -3.52 5.83 -8.05
N HIS A 36 -4.27 4.73 -8.02
CA HIS A 36 -5.32 4.50 -7.02
C HIS A 36 -4.86 3.52 -5.95
N ILE A 37 -5.24 3.81 -4.70
CA ILE A 37 -5.07 2.93 -3.55
C ILE A 37 -6.44 2.36 -3.19
N THR A 38 -6.60 1.05 -3.30
CA THR A 38 -7.73 0.32 -2.72
C THR A 38 -7.26 -0.29 -1.40
N GLN A 39 -7.97 0.00 -0.31
CA GLN A 39 -7.72 -0.60 1.00
C GLN A 39 -8.70 -1.75 1.22
N PHE A 40 -8.18 -2.90 1.66
CA PHE A 40 -9.00 -4.10 1.90
C PHE A 40 -9.16 -4.43 3.39
N SER A 41 -8.17 -4.07 4.22
CA SER A 41 -8.25 -4.30 5.66
C SER A 41 -8.78 -3.07 6.40
N GLU A 42 -9.69 -3.28 7.34
CA GLU A 42 -10.12 -2.25 8.29
C GLU A 42 -9.01 -1.88 9.28
N PHE A 43 -8.15 -2.86 9.61
CA PHE A 43 -7.05 -2.67 10.53
C PHE A 43 -5.76 -2.31 9.79
N LEU A 44 -5.24 -1.10 10.03
CA LEU A 44 -3.94 -0.70 9.52
C LEU A 44 -2.87 -0.75 10.62
N PRO A 45 -1.92 -1.68 10.55
CA PRO A 45 -0.69 -1.63 11.34
C PRO A 45 0.01 -0.28 11.21
N SER A 46 0.79 0.10 12.22
CA SER A 46 1.51 1.39 12.22
C SER A 46 2.39 1.59 10.99
N TRP A 47 3.06 0.53 10.53
CA TRP A 47 3.88 0.58 9.32
C TRP A 47 3.03 0.84 8.06
N CYS A 48 1.86 0.21 7.94
CA CYS A 48 0.92 0.43 6.82
C CYS A 48 0.45 1.89 6.76
N LYS A 49 0.24 2.53 7.91
CA LYS A 49 -0.10 3.97 7.97
C LYS A 49 1.01 4.83 7.37
N SER A 50 2.27 4.55 7.72
CA SER A 50 3.42 5.25 7.14
C SER A 50 3.59 4.99 5.64
N VAL A 51 3.28 3.77 5.16
CA VAL A 51 3.24 3.48 3.73
C VAL A 51 2.16 4.30 3.03
N LEU A 52 0.94 4.31 3.58
CA LEU A 52 -0.19 5.05 3.03
C LEU A 52 0.10 6.55 2.93
N GLU A 53 0.65 7.15 3.98
CA GLU A 53 1.03 8.57 3.99
C GLU A 53 2.05 8.89 2.89
N LYS A 54 3.07 8.04 2.72
CA LYS A 54 4.07 8.21 1.66
C LYS A 54 3.48 8.02 0.27
N LEU A 55 2.59 7.06 0.06
CA LEU A 55 1.90 6.86 -1.21
C LEU A 55 1.07 8.09 -1.58
N ILE A 56 0.33 8.64 -0.63
CA ILE A 56 -0.44 9.88 -0.83
C ILE A 56 0.50 11.04 -1.18
N HIS A 57 1.64 11.17 -0.49
CA HIS A 57 2.64 12.19 -0.80
C HIS A 57 3.23 12.06 -2.22
N LEU A 58 3.29 10.83 -2.75
CA LEU A 58 3.74 10.54 -4.11
C LEU A 58 2.65 10.76 -5.18
N GLY A 59 1.44 11.16 -4.78
CA GLY A 59 0.34 11.46 -5.70
C GLY A 59 -0.65 10.31 -5.93
N PHE A 60 -0.54 9.22 -5.16
CA PHE A 60 -1.59 8.19 -5.16
C PHE A 60 -2.85 8.71 -4.46
N ILE A 61 -4.00 8.35 -5.03
CA ILE A 61 -5.32 8.73 -4.57
C ILE A 61 -5.94 7.53 -3.87
N LYS A 62 -6.21 7.66 -2.58
CA LYS A 62 -7.01 6.65 -1.87
C LYS A 62 -8.46 6.81 -2.32
N ASN A 63 -9.01 5.77 -2.94
CA ASN A 63 -10.44 5.77 -3.25
C ASN A 63 -11.20 5.81 -1.93
N PRO A 64 -12.10 6.80 -1.71
CA PRO A 64 -13.09 6.66 -0.66
C PRO A 64 -13.92 5.42 -1.01
N GLU A 65 -14.20 4.62 0.01
CA GLU A 65 -14.89 3.33 -0.03
C GLU A 65 -16.04 3.32 -1.06
N ILE A 66 -16.11 2.25 -1.88
CA ILE A 66 -17.32 1.90 -2.63
C ILE A 66 -18.38 1.45 -1.62
#